data_AF-A0A9D3N9G8-F1
#
_entry.id   AF-A0A9D3N9G8-F1
#
_cell.length_a   1.000
_cell.length_b   1.000
_cell.length_c   1.000
_cell.angle_alpha   90.00
_cell.angle_beta   90.00
_cell.angle_gamma   90.00
#
_symmetry.space_group_name_H-M   'P 1'
#
loop_
_entity.id
_entity.type
_entity.pdbx_description
1 polymer ?
#
loop_
_entity_poly.entity_id
_entity_poly.type
_entity_poly.pdbx_seq_one_letter_code
_entity_poly.pdbx_strand_id
1 'polypeptide(L)'
;MRLWICVVCCVLAVTGERYKPDWKSLDARPLPKWYDEAKFGLFVHWGVFSVPAFGSEWFWWNWLGALNPAYIGFMLKNYPPGFTYAEFAPQFNAQFFEPDVWAEVFEASGAKYVVFTTKHHEGFTNWGSPTSWNWNSVDNGPHRDLVGELGAAIRNRSLHYGLYHSLYEWFNPLYLKDKESGFKTQEFVYSKTLPELIDLVKRYNPELIWSDGDWEAPDTYWNSTDFLAWLYNDSPVKDVIVVNDRWGNGTYCKHGGYYNCADKFTPSTMPEHKWEKCNSIDTYSWGYRRNMKLSDLMDLPTIIKDLVFTVAYGGNYLLNIGPTSDGMIPAVFEERLRGIGAWLKVNGEAIYATTPWRVQQENATVPVWYTSKGTTVYAIFHTRPKQYSFELFSPVTSDTTVVTLLGSPEPLKWAPLHSSGLILLLPELPYTPAGAWTIKLNGVA
;
A
#
# COMPACT_ATOMS: atom_id res chain seq x y z
N MET A 1 27.59 -14.76 -55.00
CA MET A 1 26.94 -13.46 -54.75
C MET A 1 25.72 -13.72 -53.86
N ARG A 2 25.82 -13.51 -52.53
CA ARG A 2 24.71 -13.70 -51.59
C ARG A 2 24.18 -12.32 -51.21
N LEU A 3 22.95 -12.01 -51.63
CA LEU A 3 22.23 -10.79 -51.29
C LEU A 3 21.74 -10.91 -49.84
N TRP A 4 22.10 -9.96 -48.99
CA TRP A 4 21.50 -9.77 -47.67
C TRP A 4 20.36 -8.76 -47.79
N ILE A 5 19.14 -9.17 -47.44
CA ILE A 5 17.99 -8.29 -47.34
C ILE A 5 17.97 -7.77 -45.90
N CYS A 6 18.34 -6.51 -45.71
CA CYS A 6 18.11 -5.79 -44.46
C CYS A 6 16.62 -5.44 -44.36
N VAL A 7 15.91 -6.12 -43.46
CA VAL A 7 14.57 -5.69 -43.04
C VAL A 7 14.76 -4.56 -42.03
N VAL A 8 14.46 -3.34 -42.45
CA VAL A 8 14.36 -2.18 -41.56
C VAL A 8 13.00 -2.26 -40.85
N CYS A 9 13.01 -2.64 -39.57
CA CYS A 9 11.84 -2.46 -38.72
C CYS A 9 11.67 -0.97 -38.40
N CYS A 10 10.74 -0.30 -39.09
CA CYS A 10 10.23 0.99 -38.67
C CYS A 10 9.48 0.82 -37.34
N VAL A 11 10.12 1.21 -36.24
CA VAL A 11 9.42 1.44 -34.96
C VAL A 11 8.62 2.71 -35.13
N LEU A 12 7.31 2.59 -35.30
CA LEU A 12 6.39 3.72 -35.18
C LEU A 12 6.42 4.20 -33.72
N ALA A 13 7.12 5.29 -33.46
CA ALA A 13 6.97 6.02 -32.21
C ALA A 13 5.54 6.54 -32.14
N VAL A 14 4.72 5.97 -31.27
CA VAL A 14 3.44 6.57 -30.87
C VAL A 14 3.81 7.84 -30.11
N THR A 15 3.83 8.98 -30.79
CA THR A 15 3.88 10.28 -30.13
C THR A 15 2.50 10.51 -29.51
N GLY A 16 2.26 9.92 -28.34
CA GLY A 16 1.07 10.23 -27.54
C GLY A 16 1.04 11.73 -27.22
N GLU A 17 -0.15 12.32 -27.23
CA GLU A 17 -0.32 13.69 -26.74
C GLU A 17 0.27 13.80 -25.33
N ARG A 18 1.07 14.85 -25.09
CA ARG A 18 1.64 15.11 -23.76
C ARG A 18 0.52 15.42 -22.77
N TYR A 19 0.67 14.93 -21.54
CA TYR A 19 -0.25 15.26 -20.45
C TYR A 19 -0.16 16.76 -20.11
N LYS A 20 -1.29 17.44 -20.10
CA LYS A 20 -1.40 18.85 -19.69
C LYS A 20 -1.53 18.93 -18.16
N PRO A 21 -1.15 20.05 -17.52
CA PRO A 21 -1.29 20.25 -16.08
C PRO A 21 -2.74 20.56 -15.68
N ASP A 22 -3.68 19.70 -16.10
CA ASP A 22 -5.09 19.74 -15.74
C ASP A 22 -5.63 18.34 -15.50
N TRP A 23 -6.57 18.20 -14.56
CA TRP A 23 -7.08 16.89 -14.14
C TRP A 23 -7.70 16.08 -15.27
N LYS A 24 -8.39 16.71 -16.22
CA LYS A 24 -8.99 16.01 -17.36
C LYS A 24 -7.91 15.30 -18.19
N SER A 25 -6.77 15.94 -18.41
CA SER A 25 -5.64 15.33 -19.10
C SER A 25 -4.95 14.28 -18.24
N LEU A 26 -4.71 14.57 -16.95
CA LEU A 26 -3.94 13.69 -16.05
C LEU A 26 -4.68 12.40 -15.72
N ASP A 27 -5.99 12.47 -15.47
CA ASP A 27 -6.84 11.32 -15.13
C ASP A 27 -7.11 10.41 -16.34
N ALA A 28 -6.83 10.89 -17.57
CA ALA A 28 -6.88 10.07 -18.76
C ALA A 28 -5.68 9.11 -18.88
N ARG A 29 -4.67 9.24 -18.02
CA ARG A 29 -3.49 8.36 -18.03
C ARG A 29 -3.90 6.93 -17.69
N PRO A 30 -3.59 5.95 -18.55
CA PRO A 30 -3.85 4.55 -18.24
C PRO A 30 -3.12 4.09 -16.97
N LEU A 31 -3.80 3.31 -16.15
CA LEU A 31 -3.19 2.66 -14.99
C LEU A 31 -2.10 1.67 -15.44
N PRO A 32 -0.88 1.72 -14.86
CA PRO A 32 0.14 0.71 -15.13
C PRO A 32 -0.36 -0.70 -14.77
N LYS A 33 -0.22 -1.64 -15.70
CA LYS A 33 -0.72 -3.01 -15.55
C LYS A 33 -0.22 -3.71 -14.29
N TRP A 34 1.06 -3.50 -13.94
CA TRP A 34 1.67 -4.10 -12.76
C TRP A 34 0.89 -3.75 -11.48
N TYR A 35 0.38 -2.51 -11.37
CA TYR A 35 -0.30 -2.05 -10.18
C TYR A 35 -1.65 -2.73 -10.02
N ASP A 36 -2.41 -2.88 -11.11
CA ASP A 36 -3.66 -3.64 -11.02
C ASP A 36 -3.40 -5.12 -10.70
N GLU A 37 -2.36 -5.73 -11.27
CA GLU A 37 -2.08 -7.16 -11.06
C GLU A 37 -1.49 -7.49 -9.69
N ALA A 38 -0.85 -6.51 -9.03
CA ALA A 38 -0.12 -6.68 -7.77
C ALA A 38 -1.01 -7.09 -6.59
N LYS A 39 -2.19 -6.47 -6.44
CA LYS A 39 -3.22 -6.69 -5.41
C LYS A 39 -2.82 -6.52 -3.93
N PHE A 40 -1.58 -6.82 -3.56
CA PHE A 40 -1.10 -6.75 -2.18
C PHE A 40 0.25 -6.04 -2.10
N GLY A 41 0.35 -5.06 -1.22
CA GLY A 41 1.57 -4.33 -0.92
C GLY A 41 1.74 -4.04 0.56
N LEU A 42 2.93 -3.58 0.93
CA LEU A 42 3.27 -3.21 2.30
C LEU A 42 3.52 -1.72 2.43
N PHE A 43 2.95 -1.13 3.47
CA PHE A 43 3.25 0.23 3.89
C PHE A 43 4.22 0.16 5.07
N VAL A 44 5.17 1.09 5.14
CA VAL A 44 6.13 1.15 6.23
C VAL A 44 6.23 2.57 6.73
N HIS A 45 5.68 2.81 7.92
CA HIS A 45 5.78 4.09 8.63
C HIS A 45 6.92 4.06 9.63
N TRP A 46 8.00 4.76 9.28
CA TRP A 46 9.22 4.80 10.07
C TRP A 46 9.81 6.21 10.04
N GLY A 47 10.17 6.73 11.21
CA GLY A 47 10.66 8.09 11.38
C GLY A 47 11.04 8.36 12.84
N VAL A 48 11.27 9.63 13.17
CA VAL A 48 11.71 10.03 14.52
C VAL A 48 10.65 9.71 15.57
N PHE A 49 9.37 9.71 15.20
CA PHE A 49 8.27 9.27 16.08
C PHE A 49 8.42 7.83 16.60
N SER A 50 9.21 6.96 15.94
CA SER A 50 9.52 5.61 16.42
C SER A 50 10.49 5.60 17.62
N VAL A 51 11.07 6.74 17.99
CA VAL A 51 11.91 6.89 19.19
C VAL A 51 11.06 6.95 20.47
N PRO A 52 10.15 7.95 20.63
CA PRO A 52 9.23 7.95 21.78
C PRO A 52 8.25 6.77 21.71
N ALA A 53 7.89 6.31 20.49
CA ALA A 53 7.08 5.10 20.25
C ALA A 53 5.80 5.04 21.12
N PHE A 54 5.10 6.17 21.24
CA PHE A 54 3.96 6.32 22.12
C PHE A 54 2.77 6.92 21.38
N GLY A 55 1.62 6.24 21.44
CA GLY A 55 0.37 6.75 20.89
C GLY A 55 0.25 6.63 19.37
N SER A 56 1.06 7.33 18.58
CA SER A 56 1.17 7.13 17.12
C SER A 56 2.30 7.96 16.50
N GLU A 57 2.47 7.85 15.18
CA GLU A 57 3.31 8.73 14.37
C GLU A 57 2.92 10.21 14.44
N TRP A 58 1.72 10.53 14.96
CA TRP A 58 1.28 11.89 15.28
C TRP A 58 1.83 12.44 16.59
N PHE A 59 2.88 11.82 17.16
CA PHE A 59 3.42 12.18 18.47
C PHE A 59 3.68 13.67 18.63
N TRP A 60 4.41 14.29 17.68
CA TRP A 60 4.78 15.70 17.78
C TRP A 60 3.56 16.63 17.79
N TRP A 61 2.60 16.38 16.90
CA TRP A 61 1.34 17.12 16.88
C TRP A 61 0.53 16.90 18.15
N ASN A 62 0.36 15.66 18.60
CA ASN A 62 -0.39 15.37 19.81
C ASN A 62 0.24 15.98 21.06
N TRP A 63 1.57 16.08 21.11
CA TRP A 63 2.29 16.70 22.21
C TRP A 63 2.19 18.23 22.20
N LEU A 64 2.56 18.89 21.09
CA LEU A 64 2.72 20.35 21.05
C LEU A 64 1.62 21.09 20.27
N GLY A 65 0.99 20.45 19.29
CA GLY A 65 -0.08 21.05 18.49
C GLY A 65 -1.44 20.94 19.18
N ALA A 66 -1.89 19.72 19.42
CA ALA A 66 -3.18 19.43 20.06
C ALA A 66 -3.15 19.51 21.59
N LEU A 67 -1.96 19.62 22.20
CA LEU A 67 -1.75 19.68 23.66
C LEU A 67 -2.46 18.53 24.40
N ASN A 68 -2.36 17.32 23.87
CA ASN A 68 -3.02 16.15 24.42
C ASN A 68 -2.43 15.81 25.80
N PRO A 69 -3.24 15.75 26.89
CA PRO A 69 -2.75 15.51 28.24
C PRO A 69 -1.97 14.21 28.42
N ALA A 70 -2.29 13.16 27.65
CA ALA A 70 -1.59 11.88 27.72
C ALA A 70 -0.15 11.99 27.20
N TYR A 71 0.07 12.74 26.12
CA TYR A 71 1.39 12.96 25.52
C TYR A 71 2.21 13.93 26.35
N ILE A 72 1.60 15.02 26.84
CA ILE A 72 2.25 15.94 27.78
C ILE A 72 2.67 15.20 29.05
N GLY A 73 1.78 14.42 29.65
CA GLY A 73 2.08 13.63 30.85
C GLY A 73 3.17 12.59 30.61
N PHE A 74 3.18 11.94 29.45
CA PHE A 74 4.26 11.06 29.03
C PHE A 74 5.60 11.82 28.95
N MET A 75 5.62 13.01 28.35
CA MET A 75 6.85 13.82 28.26
C MET A 75 7.35 14.27 29.63
N LEU A 76 6.48 14.85 30.46
CA LEU A 76 6.84 15.31 31.81
C LEU A 76 7.36 14.20 32.72
N LYS A 77 6.89 12.96 32.53
CA LYS A 77 7.30 11.81 33.33
C LYS A 77 8.63 11.22 32.90
N ASN A 78 8.94 11.24 31.61
CA ASN A 78 10.04 10.45 31.04
C ASN A 78 11.19 11.28 30.48
N TYR A 79 11.03 12.60 30.29
CA TYR A 79 12.02 13.48 29.67
C TYR A 79 12.30 14.71 30.53
N PRO A 80 13.52 15.28 30.48
CA PRO A 80 13.85 16.44 31.28
C PRO A 80 13.04 17.68 30.86
N PRO A 81 12.82 18.64 31.79
CA PRO A 81 12.22 19.92 31.44
C PRO A 81 12.99 20.61 30.31
N GLY A 82 12.26 21.17 29.34
CA GLY A 82 12.86 21.85 28.18
C GLY A 82 13.22 20.94 27.01
N PHE A 83 13.02 19.61 27.12
CA PHE A 83 13.21 18.69 26.00
C PHE A 83 12.32 19.07 24.82
N THR A 84 12.89 19.06 23.62
CA THR A 84 12.25 19.39 22.36
C THR A 84 12.12 18.15 21.48
N TYR A 85 11.18 18.17 20.52
CA TYR A 85 11.01 17.03 19.62
C TYR A 85 12.26 16.73 18.78
N ALA A 86 13.02 17.77 18.42
CA ALA A 86 14.25 17.61 17.64
C ALA A 86 15.34 16.78 18.35
N GLU A 87 15.32 16.75 19.69
CA GLU A 87 16.25 15.94 20.49
C GLU A 87 15.99 14.43 20.40
N PHE A 88 14.89 14.01 19.76
CA PHE A 88 14.68 12.61 19.38
C PHE A 88 15.47 12.19 18.14
N ALA A 89 15.80 13.11 17.22
CA ALA A 89 16.45 12.73 15.96
C ALA A 89 17.81 12.02 16.15
N PRO A 90 18.71 12.44 17.06
CA PRO A 90 19.96 11.70 17.32
C PRO A 90 19.75 10.31 17.93
N GLN A 91 18.58 10.05 18.51
CA GLN A 91 18.23 8.76 19.13
C GLN A 91 17.61 7.77 18.12
N PHE A 92 17.24 8.25 16.93
CA PHE A 92 16.81 7.41 15.82
C PHE A 92 18.03 6.76 15.18
N ASN A 93 18.48 5.61 15.70
CA ASN A 93 19.80 5.06 15.36
C ASN A 93 19.80 4.06 14.20
N ALA A 94 18.68 3.39 13.91
CA ALA A 94 18.60 2.33 12.90
C ALA A 94 19.71 1.24 13.00
N GLN A 95 20.19 0.94 14.21
CA GLN A 95 21.37 0.06 14.42
C GLN A 95 21.18 -1.39 13.93
N PHE A 96 19.94 -1.86 13.85
CA PHE A 96 19.53 -3.19 13.36
C PHE A 96 18.81 -3.11 12.01
N PHE A 97 18.83 -1.95 11.36
CA PHE A 97 18.29 -1.80 10.01
C PHE A 97 19.21 -2.49 9.00
N GLU A 98 18.77 -3.68 8.58
CA GLU A 98 19.37 -4.46 7.51
C GLU A 98 18.38 -4.51 6.32
N PRO A 99 18.59 -3.72 5.24
CA PRO A 99 17.63 -3.56 4.17
C PRO A 99 17.32 -4.89 3.45
N ASP A 100 18.32 -5.77 3.30
CA ASP A 100 18.12 -7.09 2.69
C ASP A 100 17.26 -8.03 3.55
N VAL A 101 17.30 -7.89 4.88
CA VAL A 101 16.45 -8.64 5.81
C VAL A 101 15.01 -8.14 5.73
N TRP A 102 14.81 -6.82 5.70
CA TRP A 102 13.47 -6.25 5.49
C TRP A 102 12.89 -6.69 4.15
N ALA A 103 13.68 -6.59 3.08
CA ALA A 103 13.25 -6.99 1.74
C ALA A 103 12.92 -8.49 1.66
N GLU A 104 13.64 -9.36 2.39
CA GLU A 104 13.30 -10.78 2.51
C GLU A 104 11.96 -10.99 3.21
N VAL A 105 11.70 -10.32 4.34
CA VAL A 105 10.42 -10.39 5.05
C VAL A 105 9.27 -9.91 4.15
N PHE A 106 9.50 -8.85 3.37
CA PHE A 106 8.50 -8.30 2.46
C PHE A 106 8.19 -9.26 1.32
N GLU A 107 9.20 -9.87 0.69
CA GLU A 107 9.01 -10.91 -0.32
C GLU A 107 8.31 -12.16 0.27
N ALA A 108 8.73 -12.59 1.46
CA ALA A 108 8.16 -13.73 2.17
C ALA A 108 6.69 -13.50 2.57
N SER A 109 6.24 -12.25 2.67
CA SER A 109 4.84 -11.91 2.90
C SER A 109 3.93 -12.13 1.69
N GLY A 110 4.52 -12.29 0.50
CA GLY A 110 3.81 -12.36 -0.77
C GLY A 110 3.50 -10.99 -1.41
N ALA A 111 3.78 -9.88 -0.73
CA ALA A 111 3.62 -8.55 -1.30
C ALA A 111 4.27 -8.41 -2.69
N LYS A 112 3.73 -7.51 -3.50
CA LYS A 112 4.24 -7.20 -4.85
C LYS A 112 4.76 -5.78 -4.97
N TYR A 113 4.49 -4.94 -3.97
CA TYR A 113 5.03 -3.60 -3.88
C TYR A 113 5.18 -3.17 -2.42
N VAL A 114 6.07 -2.22 -2.18
CA VAL A 114 6.30 -1.63 -0.86
C VAL A 114 6.24 -0.11 -1.00
N VAL A 115 5.59 0.56 -0.06
CA VAL A 115 5.53 2.02 0.05
C VAL A 115 6.25 2.42 1.34
N PHE A 116 7.39 3.09 1.20
CA PHE A 116 8.21 3.50 2.34
C PHE A 116 8.03 4.99 2.63
N THR A 117 7.83 5.36 3.91
CA THR A 117 7.74 6.77 4.32
C THR A 117 9.08 7.47 4.12
N THR A 118 9.17 8.31 3.08
CA THR A 118 10.33 9.16 2.87
C THR A 118 10.32 10.31 3.88
N LYS A 119 9.16 10.94 4.05
CA LYS A 119 8.90 12.06 4.96
C LYS A 119 7.47 11.96 5.46
N HIS A 120 7.28 11.95 6.78
CA HIS A 120 5.95 12.10 7.40
C HIS A 120 5.70 13.57 7.79
N HIS A 121 4.56 13.88 8.39
CA HIS A 121 4.17 15.25 8.76
C HIS A 121 5.13 15.96 9.75
N GLU A 122 6.00 15.18 10.43
CA GLU A 122 7.09 15.73 11.26
C GLU A 122 8.23 16.36 10.43
N GLY A 123 8.23 16.18 9.11
CA GLY A 123 9.21 16.77 8.20
C GLY A 123 10.58 16.12 8.19
N PHE A 124 10.85 15.13 9.05
CA PHE A 124 12.11 14.40 9.05
C PHE A 124 12.18 13.51 7.80
N THR A 125 13.23 13.66 7.00
CA THR A 125 13.42 12.88 5.78
C THR A 125 14.34 11.68 6.04
N ASN A 126 13.91 10.48 5.67
CA ASN A 126 14.70 9.23 5.73
C ASN A 126 15.79 9.13 4.63
N TRP A 127 16.11 10.25 4.00
CA TRP A 127 17.21 10.39 3.05
C TRP A 127 17.80 11.80 3.16
N GLY A 128 19.01 11.99 2.61
CA GLY A 128 19.65 13.31 2.52
C GLY A 128 18.92 14.20 1.50
N SER A 129 17.84 14.85 1.95
CA SER A 129 17.04 15.80 1.15
C SER A 129 17.83 17.08 0.86
N PRO A 130 17.70 17.65 -0.35
CA PRO A 130 18.34 18.91 -0.71
C PRO A 130 17.84 20.12 0.10
N THR A 131 16.72 19.99 0.81
CA THR A 131 16.03 21.09 1.49
C THR A 131 15.67 20.77 2.96
N SER A 132 16.18 19.65 3.51
CA SER A 132 16.03 19.25 4.94
C SER A 132 17.34 19.29 5.71
N TRP A 133 18.13 20.36 5.59
CA TRP A 133 19.42 20.44 6.25
C TRP A 133 19.31 20.12 7.76
N ASN A 134 20.10 19.15 8.23
CA ASN A 134 20.16 18.68 9.62
C ASN A 134 18.85 18.10 10.21
N TRP A 135 17.81 17.93 9.39
CA TRP A 135 16.54 17.29 9.76
C TRP A 135 16.26 16.08 8.86
N ASN A 136 17.26 15.21 8.75
CA ASN A 136 17.23 14.03 7.90
C ASN A 136 18.16 12.92 8.42
N SER A 137 17.97 11.68 7.94
CA SER A 137 18.69 10.50 8.41
C SER A 137 20.17 10.43 8.02
N VAL A 138 20.64 11.25 7.07
CA VAL A 138 22.05 11.30 6.65
C VAL A 138 22.82 12.27 7.55
N ASP A 139 22.23 13.42 7.85
CA ASP A 139 22.84 14.44 8.70
C ASP A 139 22.71 14.12 10.20
N ASN A 140 21.65 13.42 10.60
CA ASN A 140 21.31 13.18 12.01
C ASN A 140 20.76 11.75 12.24
N GLY A 141 21.02 11.19 13.42
CA GLY A 141 20.60 9.84 13.80
C GLY A 141 21.40 8.76 13.06
N PRO A 142 20.84 8.06 12.04
CA PRO A 142 21.48 6.87 11.44
C PRO A 142 22.74 7.14 10.61
N HIS A 143 22.90 8.36 10.10
CA HIS A 143 23.90 8.72 9.09
C HIS A 143 23.88 7.83 7.83
N ARG A 144 22.66 7.49 7.38
CA ARG A 144 22.38 6.56 6.28
C ARG A 144 21.29 7.07 5.36
N ASP A 145 21.37 6.70 4.08
CA ASP A 145 20.29 6.91 3.10
C ASP A 145 19.32 5.74 3.15
N LEU A 146 18.38 5.78 4.10
CA LEU A 146 17.48 4.66 4.36
C LEU A 146 16.53 4.39 3.19
N VAL A 147 16.10 5.44 2.48
CA VAL A 147 15.27 5.33 1.26
C VAL A 147 16.06 4.63 0.15
N GLY A 148 17.28 5.07 -0.13
CA GLY A 148 18.13 4.49 -1.17
C GLY A 148 18.51 3.04 -0.88
N GLU A 149 18.96 2.76 0.34
CA GLU A 149 19.40 1.42 0.77
C GLU A 149 18.25 0.40 0.73
N LEU A 150 17.06 0.75 1.23
CA LEU A 150 15.90 -0.13 1.14
C LEU A 150 15.45 -0.32 -0.31
N GLY A 151 15.42 0.75 -1.10
CA GLY A 151 15.05 0.70 -2.51
C GLY A 151 15.98 -0.20 -3.34
N ALA A 152 17.28 -0.22 -3.02
CA ALA A 152 18.25 -1.12 -3.65
C ALA A 152 17.96 -2.61 -3.31
N ALA A 153 17.72 -2.92 -2.04
CA ALA A 153 17.41 -4.27 -1.59
C ALA A 153 16.08 -4.80 -2.17
N ILE A 154 15.07 -3.94 -2.30
CA ILE A 154 13.75 -4.30 -2.87
C ILE A 154 13.87 -4.61 -4.37
N ARG A 155 14.63 -3.81 -5.14
CA ARG A 155 14.80 -4.02 -6.59
C ARG A 155 15.58 -5.28 -6.96
N ASN A 156 16.38 -5.80 -6.04
CA ASN A 156 17.03 -7.09 -6.21
C ASN A 156 16.05 -8.28 -6.07
N ARG A 157 14.78 -7.99 -5.79
CA ARG A 157 13.69 -8.96 -5.61
C ARG A 157 12.54 -8.64 -6.56
N SER A 158 11.55 -9.53 -6.62
CA SER A 158 10.36 -9.36 -7.47
C SER A 158 9.31 -8.44 -6.82
N LEU A 159 9.73 -7.24 -6.42
CA LEU A 159 8.93 -6.24 -5.70
C LEU A 159 9.06 -4.87 -6.38
N HIS A 160 7.93 -4.17 -6.52
CA HIS A 160 7.92 -2.77 -6.93
C HIS A 160 8.21 -1.84 -5.75
N TYR A 161 8.92 -0.73 -6.01
CA TYR A 161 9.31 0.22 -4.97
C TYR A 161 8.56 1.54 -5.09
N GLY A 162 7.71 1.82 -4.10
CA GLY A 162 6.93 3.04 -3.94
C GLY A 162 7.39 3.86 -2.75
N LEU A 163 7.09 5.16 -2.80
CA LEU A 163 7.50 6.13 -1.81
C LEU A 163 6.30 6.94 -1.32
N TYR A 164 6.15 7.00 0.00
CA TYR A 164 5.22 7.93 0.63
C TYR A 164 5.91 9.26 0.91
N HIS A 165 5.18 10.35 0.69
CA HIS A 165 5.67 11.69 0.99
C HIS A 165 4.55 12.61 1.49
N SER A 166 4.69 13.09 2.73
CA SER A 166 3.83 14.15 3.27
C SER A 166 4.09 15.48 2.57
N LEU A 167 3.06 16.08 1.98
CA LEU A 167 3.14 17.37 1.32
C LEU A 167 3.42 18.50 2.32
N TYR A 168 2.77 18.48 3.49
CA TYR A 168 2.97 19.46 4.55
C TYR A 168 3.90 19.01 5.67
N GLU A 169 4.26 19.97 6.54
CA GLU A 169 5.02 19.76 7.77
C GLU A 169 4.39 20.58 8.90
N TRP A 170 4.06 19.94 10.04
CA TRP A 170 3.27 20.56 11.12
C TRP A 170 3.80 21.91 11.59
N PHE A 171 5.12 22.01 11.77
CA PHE A 171 5.75 23.14 12.43
C PHE A 171 6.84 23.80 11.56
N ASN A 172 6.84 23.53 10.25
CA ASN A 172 7.79 24.20 9.35
C ASN A 172 7.40 25.69 9.21
N PRO A 173 8.33 26.63 9.47
CA PRO A 173 8.03 28.06 9.44
C PRO A 173 7.50 28.54 8.09
N LEU A 174 7.98 28.01 6.96
CA LEU A 174 7.50 28.39 5.64
C LEU A 174 6.07 27.90 5.43
N TYR A 175 5.75 26.67 5.86
CA TYR A 175 4.38 26.14 5.76
C TYR A 175 3.41 26.95 6.61
N LEU A 176 3.81 27.27 7.85
CA LEU A 176 2.99 28.09 8.75
C LEU A 176 2.76 29.50 8.20
N LYS A 177 3.76 30.11 7.57
CA LYS A 177 3.64 31.41 6.90
C LYS A 177 2.69 31.35 5.70
N ASP A 178 2.84 30.33 4.85
CA ASP A 178 1.92 30.13 3.72
C ASP A 178 0.49 29.89 4.21
N LYS A 179 0.30 29.09 5.27
CA LYS A 179 -0.99 28.86 5.91
C LYS A 179 -1.60 30.13 6.52
N GLU A 180 -0.81 30.97 7.19
CA GLU A 180 -1.24 32.26 7.73
C GLU A 180 -1.70 33.22 6.62
N SER A 181 -1.08 33.15 5.44
CA SER A 181 -1.52 33.91 4.26
C SER A 181 -2.86 33.43 3.66
N GLY A 182 -3.37 32.28 4.15
CA GLY A 182 -4.49 31.56 3.53
C GLY A 182 -4.08 30.85 2.24
N PHE A 183 -2.85 30.32 2.18
CA PHE A 183 -2.25 29.64 1.02
C PHE A 183 -2.18 30.51 -0.25
N LYS A 184 -1.99 31.83 -0.07
CA LYS A 184 -1.81 32.80 -1.17
C LYS A 184 -0.35 32.91 -1.62
N THR A 185 0.57 32.55 -0.76
CA THR A 185 1.99 32.33 -1.08
C THR A 185 2.27 30.83 -1.16
N GLN A 186 3.37 30.45 -1.82
CA GLN A 186 3.80 29.07 -2.06
C GLN A 186 5.30 28.91 -1.72
N GLU A 187 5.81 29.69 -0.75
CA GLU A 187 7.23 29.68 -0.40
C GLU A 187 7.67 28.30 0.08
N PHE A 188 6.85 27.63 0.88
CA PHE A 188 7.09 26.26 1.33
C PHE A 188 7.08 25.30 0.15
N VAL A 189 6.12 25.39 -0.76
CA VAL A 189 6.02 24.46 -1.90
C VAL A 189 7.24 24.56 -2.80
N TYR A 190 7.65 25.76 -3.20
CA TYR A 190 8.79 25.94 -4.10
C TYR A 190 10.15 25.76 -3.44
N SER A 191 10.27 26.01 -2.13
CA SER A 191 11.56 25.91 -1.42
C SER A 191 11.75 24.58 -0.70
N LYS A 192 10.69 23.80 -0.50
CA LYS A 192 10.70 22.59 0.33
C LYS A 192 10.11 21.38 -0.40
N THR A 193 8.79 21.34 -0.56
CA THR A 193 8.07 20.12 -1.01
C THR A 193 8.36 19.73 -2.45
N LEU A 194 8.28 20.68 -3.40
CA LEU A 194 8.46 20.37 -4.82
C LEU A 194 9.92 19.96 -5.16
N PRO A 195 10.97 20.63 -4.64
CA PRO A 195 12.34 20.14 -4.77
C PRO A 195 12.55 18.73 -4.23
N GLU A 196 11.92 18.39 -3.09
CA GLU A 196 11.98 17.03 -2.50
C GLU A 196 11.33 15.99 -3.42
N LEU A 197 10.12 16.26 -3.90
CA LEU A 197 9.43 15.34 -4.83
C LEU A 197 10.23 15.09 -6.11
N ILE A 198 10.81 16.15 -6.70
CA ILE A 198 11.64 16.03 -7.90
C ILE A 198 12.92 15.23 -7.62
N ASP A 199 13.57 15.49 -6.48
CA ASP A 199 14.76 14.75 -6.06
C ASP A 199 14.45 13.27 -5.84
N LEU A 200 13.39 12.94 -5.10
CA LEU A 200 12.95 11.56 -4.87
C LEU A 200 12.73 10.80 -6.18
N VAL A 201 12.01 11.42 -7.13
CA VAL A 201 11.75 10.82 -8.44
C VAL A 201 13.04 10.55 -9.20
N LYS A 202 13.92 11.55 -9.31
CA LYS A 202 15.15 11.46 -10.10
C LYS A 202 16.19 10.53 -9.47
N ARG A 203 16.30 10.55 -8.14
CA ARG A 203 17.32 9.82 -7.39
C ARG A 203 16.95 8.36 -7.21
N TYR A 204 15.69 8.11 -6.86
CA TYR A 204 15.26 6.78 -6.47
C TYR A 204 14.41 6.08 -7.51
N ASN A 205 13.95 6.72 -8.59
CA ASN A 205 13.11 6.08 -9.61
C ASN A 205 11.97 5.20 -9.01
N PRO A 206 11.07 5.78 -8.18
CA PRO A 206 9.96 5.04 -7.62
C PRO A 206 8.93 4.67 -8.69
N GLU A 207 8.26 3.54 -8.50
CA GLU A 207 7.15 3.09 -9.34
C GLU A 207 5.80 3.52 -8.77
N LEU A 208 5.77 4.01 -7.53
CA LEU A 208 4.58 4.60 -6.91
C LEU A 208 4.97 5.83 -6.08
N ILE A 209 4.21 6.91 -6.19
CA ILE A 209 4.25 8.02 -5.21
C ILE A 209 2.90 8.08 -4.49
N TRP A 210 2.97 7.93 -3.18
CA TRP A 210 1.84 8.02 -2.27
C TRP A 210 1.93 9.37 -1.55
N SER A 211 1.24 10.39 -2.05
CA SER A 211 1.21 11.69 -1.39
C SER A 211 0.21 11.70 -0.23
N ASP A 212 0.44 12.55 0.76
CA ASP A 212 -0.46 12.73 1.90
C ASP A 212 -0.32 14.12 2.48
N GLY A 213 -1.15 14.51 3.43
CA GLY A 213 -0.98 15.80 4.10
C GLY A 213 -1.41 16.99 3.24
N ASP A 214 -2.26 16.73 2.24
CA ASP A 214 -2.70 17.68 1.23
C ASP A 214 -3.98 18.43 1.62
N TRP A 215 -4.72 17.91 2.60
CA TRP A 215 -6.10 18.33 2.93
C TRP A 215 -6.28 19.79 3.38
N GLU A 216 -5.23 20.48 3.83
CA GLU A 216 -5.36 21.87 4.28
C GLU A 216 -5.38 22.89 3.14
N ALA A 217 -4.89 22.54 1.95
CA ALA A 217 -4.70 23.48 0.85
C ALA A 217 -5.09 22.87 -0.52
N PRO A 218 -5.55 23.69 -1.49
CA PRO A 218 -5.93 23.18 -2.79
C PRO A 218 -4.71 22.67 -3.59
N ASP A 219 -4.97 21.83 -4.59
CA ASP A 219 -3.99 21.33 -5.56
C ASP A 219 -3.19 22.44 -6.26
N THR A 220 -3.81 23.60 -6.47
CA THR A 220 -3.16 24.80 -7.01
C THR A 220 -2.06 25.36 -6.09
N TYR A 221 -2.24 25.32 -4.76
CA TYR A 221 -1.18 25.70 -3.82
C TYR A 221 -0.05 24.66 -3.84
N TRP A 222 -0.36 23.38 -3.89
CA TRP A 222 0.65 22.31 -3.94
C TRP A 222 1.40 22.22 -5.28
N ASN A 223 0.92 22.95 -6.31
CA ASN A 223 1.41 22.86 -7.68
C ASN A 223 1.35 21.42 -8.23
N SER A 224 0.31 20.68 -7.82
CA SER A 224 0.23 19.24 -8.03
C SER A 224 0.08 18.86 -9.49
N THR A 225 -0.77 19.56 -10.25
CA THR A 225 -1.02 19.21 -11.65
C THR A 225 0.20 19.44 -12.54
N ASP A 226 0.98 20.49 -12.27
CA ASP A 226 2.26 20.74 -12.95
C ASP A 226 3.31 19.67 -12.61
N PHE A 227 3.42 19.29 -11.33
CA PHE A 227 4.29 18.19 -10.93
C PHE A 227 3.89 16.87 -11.60
N LEU A 228 2.60 16.52 -11.60
CA LEU A 228 2.10 15.29 -12.22
C LEU A 228 2.27 15.29 -13.74
N ALA A 229 2.06 16.43 -14.40
CA ALA A 229 2.32 16.55 -15.83
C ALA A 229 3.80 16.32 -16.16
N TRP A 230 4.73 16.88 -15.37
CA TRP A 230 6.15 16.57 -15.51
C TRP A 230 6.44 15.08 -15.23
N LEU A 231 5.84 14.53 -14.16
CA LEU A 231 6.01 13.14 -13.75
C LEU A 231 5.64 12.17 -14.88
N TYR A 232 4.54 12.43 -15.59
CA TYR A 232 4.05 11.56 -16.65
C TYR A 232 4.66 11.81 -18.03
N ASN A 233 5.26 12.98 -18.27
CA ASN A 233 5.85 13.29 -19.57
C ASN A 233 7.37 13.07 -19.63
N ASP A 234 8.07 13.53 -18.59
CA ASP A 234 9.52 13.78 -18.67
C ASP A 234 10.33 13.08 -17.58
N SER A 235 9.68 12.54 -16.55
CA SER A 235 10.39 11.82 -15.49
C SER A 235 10.98 10.48 -15.98
N PRO A 236 12.02 9.95 -15.32
CA PRO A 236 12.61 8.65 -15.65
C PRO A 236 11.67 7.46 -15.40
N VAL A 237 10.55 7.67 -14.70
CA VAL A 237 9.60 6.62 -14.28
C VAL A 237 8.24 6.73 -14.95
N LYS A 238 8.08 7.64 -15.92
CA LYS A 238 6.81 7.97 -16.58
C LYS A 238 6.02 6.76 -17.11
N ASP A 239 6.72 5.70 -17.52
CA ASP A 239 6.11 4.50 -18.11
C ASP A 239 5.56 3.51 -17.05
N VAL A 240 5.99 3.65 -15.79
CA VAL A 240 5.68 2.69 -14.71
C VAL A 240 5.01 3.33 -13.48
N ILE A 241 5.23 4.64 -13.27
CA ILE A 241 4.77 5.37 -12.10
C ILE A 241 3.25 5.34 -11.93
N VAL A 242 2.77 5.26 -10.69
CA VAL A 242 1.37 5.48 -10.33
C VAL A 242 1.29 6.38 -9.10
N VAL A 243 0.20 7.14 -8.97
CA VAL A 243 -0.04 8.04 -7.84
C VAL A 243 -1.45 7.83 -7.27
N ASN A 244 -1.61 8.10 -5.99
CA ASN A 244 -2.91 8.10 -5.30
C ASN A 244 -3.72 9.39 -5.56
N ASP A 245 -4.80 9.57 -4.81
CA ASP A 245 -5.79 10.66 -4.92
C ASP A 245 -5.64 11.77 -3.86
N ARG A 246 -4.42 11.98 -3.34
CA ARG A 246 -4.16 12.92 -2.23
C ARG A 246 -3.23 14.05 -2.64
N TRP A 247 -3.67 14.83 -3.62
CA TRP A 247 -2.86 15.88 -4.26
C TRP A 247 -3.40 17.30 -4.02
N GLY A 248 -4.34 17.45 -3.11
CA GLY A 248 -4.91 18.73 -2.70
C GLY A 248 -6.31 18.57 -2.12
N ASN A 249 -6.74 19.54 -1.34
CA ASN A 249 -8.10 19.59 -0.83
C ASN A 249 -9.13 19.46 -1.97
N GLY A 250 -10.00 18.46 -1.84
CA GLY A 250 -11.04 18.16 -2.81
C GLY A 250 -10.65 17.18 -3.92
N THR A 251 -9.43 16.63 -3.91
CA THR A 251 -8.95 15.62 -4.89
C THR A 251 -9.34 14.17 -4.56
N TYR A 252 -9.66 13.90 -3.29
CA TYR A 252 -10.00 12.56 -2.80
C TYR A 252 -11.20 11.97 -3.56
N CYS A 253 -11.14 10.69 -3.93
CA CYS A 253 -12.10 9.97 -4.77
C CYS A 253 -12.42 10.64 -6.12
N LYS A 254 -11.59 11.56 -6.62
CA LYS A 254 -11.88 12.30 -7.86
C LYS A 254 -10.75 12.29 -8.86
N HIS A 255 -9.50 12.34 -8.38
CA HIS A 255 -8.33 12.52 -9.21
C HIS A 255 -7.23 11.53 -8.82
N GLY A 256 -6.28 11.30 -9.72
CA GLY A 256 -5.14 10.40 -9.47
C GLY A 256 -5.27 9.04 -10.13
N GLY A 257 -4.18 8.25 -10.10
CA GLY A 257 -4.10 6.96 -10.79
C GLY A 257 -4.92 5.86 -10.11
N TYR A 258 -5.18 5.99 -8.81
CA TYR A 258 -6.11 5.16 -8.04
C TYR A 258 -6.61 5.94 -6.82
N TYR A 259 -7.72 5.48 -6.24
CA TYR A 259 -8.37 6.17 -5.12
C TYR A 259 -8.11 5.47 -3.79
N ASN A 260 -7.70 6.21 -2.77
CA ASN A 260 -7.77 5.79 -1.39
C ASN A 260 -9.02 6.35 -0.71
N CYS A 261 -9.56 7.50 -1.14
CA CYS A 261 -10.78 8.15 -0.65
C CYS A 261 -10.77 8.63 0.81
N ALA A 262 -10.23 7.85 1.73
CA ALA A 262 -10.06 8.14 3.15
C ALA A 262 -9.06 7.13 3.74
N ASP A 263 -8.56 7.41 4.95
CA ASP A 263 -7.82 6.39 5.71
C ASP A 263 -8.72 5.18 5.98
N LYS A 264 -8.18 3.98 5.73
CA LYS A 264 -8.89 2.71 5.96
C LYS A 264 -10.21 2.59 5.19
N PHE A 265 -10.31 3.29 4.06
CA PHE A 265 -11.51 3.29 3.21
C PHE A 265 -11.96 1.87 2.85
N THR A 266 -13.27 1.65 2.96
CA THR A 266 -13.92 0.39 2.60
C THR A 266 -15.20 0.75 1.84
N PRO A 267 -15.27 0.47 0.54
CA PRO A 267 -16.44 0.84 -0.24
C PRO A 267 -17.63 -0.05 0.11
N SER A 268 -18.83 0.51 0.06
CA SER A 268 -20.09 -0.23 0.22
C SER A 268 -20.55 -0.90 -1.08
N THR A 269 -20.16 -0.34 -2.23
CA THR A 269 -20.47 -0.82 -3.58
C THR A 269 -19.20 -0.93 -4.42
N MET A 270 -19.22 -1.70 -5.51
CA MET A 270 -18.05 -1.85 -6.38
C MET A 270 -17.64 -0.50 -6.98
N PRO A 271 -16.41 0.00 -6.74
CA PRO A 271 -15.95 1.24 -7.35
C PRO A 271 -15.75 1.10 -8.86
N GLU A 272 -15.99 2.19 -9.60
CA GLU A 272 -15.76 2.25 -11.06
C GLU A 272 -14.30 2.54 -11.43
N HIS A 273 -13.54 3.09 -10.48
CA HIS A 273 -12.12 3.42 -10.64
C HIS A 273 -11.27 2.49 -9.78
N LYS A 274 -10.00 2.27 -10.19
CA LYS A 274 -9.06 1.53 -9.36
C LYS A 274 -8.94 2.22 -8.00
N TRP A 275 -8.89 1.40 -6.95
CA TRP A 275 -8.77 1.89 -5.58
C TRP A 275 -7.80 1.03 -4.76
N GLU A 276 -7.37 1.58 -3.63
CA GLU A 276 -6.47 0.91 -2.69
C GLU A 276 -6.93 1.15 -1.25
N LYS A 277 -7.06 0.05 -0.50
CA LYS A 277 -7.29 0.09 0.94
C LYS A 277 -5.95 0.07 1.65
N CYS A 278 -5.57 1.18 2.28
CA CYS A 278 -4.52 1.19 3.28
C CYS A 278 -5.08 0.74 4.64
N ASN A 279 -4.41 -0.15 5.36
CA ASN A 279 -4.76 -0.53 6.73
C ASN A 279 -3.49 -0.85 7.54
N SER A 280 -3.57 -1.02 8.85
CA SER A 280 -2.42 -1.20 9.73
C SER A 280 -2.56 -2.43 10.62
N ILE A 281 -1.47 -3.19 10.80
CA ILE A 281 -1.48 -4.32 11.74
C ILE A 281 -1.79 -3.84 13.16
N ASP A 282 -1.16 -2.75 13.60
CA ASP A 282 -1.60 -2.06 14.82
C ASP A 282 -2.86 -1.26 14.52
N THR A 283 -3.99 -1.64 15.12
CA THR A 283 -5.28 -1.04 14.79
C THR A 283 -5.38 0.44 15.17
N TYR A 284 -4.52 0.92 16.08
CA TYR A 284 -4.51 2.29 16.58
C TYR A 284 -3.49 3.22 15.90
N SER A 285 -2.49 2.69 15.20
CA SER A 285 -1.32 3.49 14.77
C SER A 285 -0.71 2.97 13.46
N TRP A 286 -0.15 3.88 12.68
CA TRP A 286 0.70 3.52 11.54
C TRP A 286 2.16 3.33 12.02
N GLY A 287 2.65 4.25 12.86
CA GLY A 287 3.97 4.16 13.50
C GLY A 287 4.04 3.14 14.63
N TYR A 288 5.25 2.77 15.04
CA TYR A 288 5.48 1.81 16.11
C TYR A 288 5.04 2.33 17.48
N ARG A 289 4.28 1.52 18.22
CA ARG A 289 3.95 1.75 19.64
C ARG A 289 4.61 0.71 20.52
N ARG A 290 5.48 1.15 21.44
CA ARG A 290 6.18 0.25 22.39
C ARG A 290 5.22 -0.42 23.38
N ASN A 291 4.06 0.18 23.61
CA ASN A 291 3.04 -0.31 24.54
C ASN A 291 1.89 -1.08 23.88
N MET A 292 2.02 -1.46 22.60
CA MET A 292 0.99 -2.27 21.92
C MET A 292 0.78 -3.62 22.60
N LYS A 293 -0.48 -4.06 22.67
CA LYS A 293 -0.86 -5.40 23.15
C LYS A 293 -1.31 -6.26 21.97
N LEU A 294 -1.25 -7.58 22.10
CA LEU A 294 -1.75 -8.49 21.06
C LEU A 294 -3.23 -8.23 20.70
N SER A 295 -4.05 -7.80 21.65
CA SER A 295 -5.46 -7.41 21.42
C SER A 295 -5.63 -6.16 20.57
N ASP A 296 -4.60 -5.32 20.46
CA ASP A 296 -4.59 -4.10 19.67
C ASP A 296 -4.19 -4.39 18.21
N LEU A 297 -3.69 -5.61 17.93
CA LEU A 297 -3.17 -5.99 16.64
C LEU A 297 -4.20 -6.80 15.87
N MET A 298 -4.30 -6.55 14.56
CA MET A 298 -5.07 -7.40 13.67
C MET A 298 -4.50 -8.83 13.71
N ASP A 299 -5.38 -9.80 13.92
CA ASP A 299 -5.02 -11.20 13.76
C ASP A 299 -4.93 -11.58 12.29
N LEU A 300 -4.20 -12.67 12.01
CA LEU A 300 -3.98 -13.12 10.64
C LEU A 300 -5.28 -13.44 9.87
N PRO A 301 -6.30 -14.11 10.46
CA PRO A 301 -7.59 -14.31 9.79
C PRO A 301 -8.27 -13.01 9.37
N THR A 302 -8.25 -11.98 10.22
CA THR A 302 -8.83 -10.67 9.90
C THR A 302 -8.08 -10.01 8.75
N ILE A 303 -6.74 -10.07 8.74
CA ILE A 303 -5.92 -9.52 7.64
C ILE A 303 -6.25 -10.21 6.31
N ILE A 304 -6.32 -11.54 6.29
CA ILE A 304 -6.65 -12.29 5.07
C ILE A 304 -8.07 -12.03 4.61
N LYS A 305 -9.04 -11.90 5.53
CA LYS A 305 -10.41 -11.49 5.19
C LYS A 305 -10.44 -10.10 4.56
N ASP A 306 -9.66 -9.16 5.07
CA ASP A 306 -9.60 -7.79 4.56
C ASP A 306 -8.97 -7.72 3.16
N LEU A 307 -7.90 -8.50 2.94
CA LEU A 307 -7.29 -8.69 1.63
C LEU A 307 -8.29 -9.26 0.61
N VAL A 308 -8.97 -10.35 0.96
CA VAL A 308 -9.94 -11.02 0.06
C VAL A 308 -11.11 -10.10 -0.27
N PHE A 309 -11.68 -9.42 0.72
CA PHE A 309 -12.71 -8.40 0.51
C PHE A 309 -12.24 -7.35 -0.49
N THR A 310 -11.06 -6.79 -0.27
CA THR A 310 -10.50 -5.70 -1.07
C THR A 310 -10.34 -6.13 -2.53
N VAL A 311 -9.80 -7.33 -2.76
CA VAL A 311 -9.57 -7.86 -4.11
C VAL A 311 -10.87 -8.25 -4.81
N ALA A 312 -11.84 -8.81 -4.09
CA ALA A 312 -13.17 -9.10 -4.64
C ALA A 312 -13.87 -7.83 -5.15
N TYR A 313 -13.64 -6.69 -4.49
CA TYR A 313 -14.12 -5.36 -4.92
C TYR A 313 -13.15 -4.62 -5.87
N GLY A 314 -12.11 -5.29 -6.39
CA GLY A 314 -11.22 -4.77 -7.43
C GLY A 314 -10.07 -3.90 -6.91
N GLY A 315 -9.93 -3.75 -5.60
CA GLY A 315 -8.91 -2.92 -4.98
C GLY A 315 -7.55 -3.60 -4.85
N ASN A 316 -6.56 -2.80 -4.47
CA ASN A 316 -5.32 -3.27 -3.88
C ASN A 316 -5.37 -3.12 -2.36
N TYR A 317 -4.77 -4.05 -1.62
CA TYR A 317 -4.61 -3.96 -0.17
C TYR A 317 -3.18 -3.54 0.17
N LEU A 318 -3.03 -2.44 0.91
CA LEU A 318 -1.76 -1.89 1.36
C LEU A 318 -1.67 -2.00 2.89
N LEU A 319 -0.96 -3.02 3.37
CA LEU A 319 -0.89 -3.33 4.80
C LEU A 319 0.34 -2.70 5.46
N ASN A 320 0.11 -1.89 6.49
CA ASN A 320 1.16 -1.15 7.18
C ASN A 320 1.79 -1.93 8.34
N ILE A 321 3.11 -1.77 8.44
CA ILE A 321 3.90 -2.05 9.64
C ILE A 321 4.62 -0.78 10.15
N GLY A 322 4.86 -0.74 11.46
CA GLY A 322 5.68 0.29 12.11
C GLY A 322 6.96 -0.32 12.68
N PRO A 323 8.13 -0.11 12.05
CA PRO A 323 9.41 -0.56 12.59
C PRO A 323 9.84 0.23 13.82
N THR A 324 10.64 -0.40 14.67
CA THR A 324 11.23 0.24 15.86
C THR A 324 12.30 1.26 15.47
N SER A 325 12.63 2.23 16.34
CA SER A 325 13.66 3.26 16.05
C SER A 325 15.05 2.71 15.76
N ASP A 326 15.34 1.51 16.24
CA ASP A 326 16.58 0.79 15.98
C ASP A 326 16.53 -0.05 14.70
N GLY A 327 15.44 -0.05 13.93
CA GLY A 327 15.37 -0.67 12.61
C GLY A 327 14.93 -2.13 12.59
N MET A 328 14.36 -2.63 13.69
CA MET A 328 13.76 -3.96 13.71
C MET A 328 12.30 -3.91 13.25
N ILE A 329 11.88 -4.92 12.49
CA ILE A 329 10.46 -5.25 12.34
C ILE A 329 10.05 -6.01 13.61
N PRO A 330 9.08 -5.54 14.40
CA PRO A 330 8.59 -6.29 15.55
C PRO A 330 8.22 -7.72 15.17
N ALA A 331 8.66 -8.71 15.95
CA ALA A 331 8.49 -10.13 15.61
C ALA A 331 7.02 -10.53 15.35
N VAL A 332 6.07 -9.89 16.04
CA VAL A 332 4.63 -10.11 15.80
C VAL A 332 4.20 -9.59 14.42
N PHE A 333 4.77 -8.50 13.92
CA PHE A 333 4.49 -8.01 12.57
C PHE A 333 5.10 -8.96 11.54
N GLU A 334 6.35 -9.38 11.72
CA GLU A 334 6.99 -10.37 10.85
C GLU A 334 6.19 -11.69 10.79
N GLU A 335 5.73 -12.20 11.93
CA GLU A 335 4.93 -13.43 11.97
C GLU A 335 3.61 -13.28 11.20
N ARG A 336 2.90 -12.16 11.35
CA ARG A 336 1.71 -11.88 10.54
C ARG A 336 2.03 -11.81 9.06
N LEU A 337 3.10 -11.10 8.67
CA LEU A 337 3.54 -10.98 7.28
C LEU A 337 3.86 -12.36 6.67
N ARG A 338 4.68 -13.17 7.33
CA ARG A 338 5.00 -14.53 6.87
C ARG A 338 3.76 -15.44 6.83
N GLY A 339 2.84 -15.27 7.77
CA GLY A 339 1.55 -15.97 7.78
C GLY A 339 0.70 -15.65 6.56
N ILE A 340 0.67 -14.39 6.12
CA ILE A 340 0.00 -13.97 4.88
C ILE A 340 0.66 -14.65 3.68
N GLY A 341 1.99 -14.61 3.60
CA GLY A 341 2.74 -15.23 2.50
C GLY A 341 2.56 -16.73 2.41
N ALA A 342 2.53 -17.44 3.56
CA ALA A 342 2.24 -18.86 3.61
C ALA A 342 0.85 -19.18 3.02
N TRP A 343 -0.15 -18.34 3.29
CA TRP A 343 -1.49 -18.49 2.71
C TRP A 343 -1.50 -18.16 1.20
N LEU A 344 -0.85 -17.07 0.78
CA LEU A 344 -0.74 -16.64 -0.61
C LEU A 344 0.08 -17.61 -1.48
N LYS A 345 1.00 -18.39 -0.89
CA LYS A 345 1.72 -19.45 -1.63
C LYS A 345 0.76 -20.51 -2.19
N VAL A 346 -0.32 -20.79 -1.49
CA VAL A 346 -1.35 -21.77 -1.91
C VAL A 346 -2.48 -21.09 -2.68
N ASN A 347 -2.96 -19.95 -2.19
CA ASN A 347 -4.18 -19.30 -2.67
C ASN A 347 -3.93 -18.10 -3.59
N GLY A 348 -2.67 -17.77 -3.87
CA GLY A 348 -2.30 -16.53 -4.56
C GLY A 348 -2.83 -16.40 -5.98
N GLU A 349 -3.12 -17.50 -6.69
CA GLU A 349 -3.74 -17.41 -8.02
C GLU A 349 -5.18 -16.87 -7.98
N ALA A 350 -5.85 -16.96 -6.83
CA ALA A 350 -7.16 -16.36 -6.58
C ALA A 350 -7.08 -14.89 -6.16
N ILE A 351 -5.86 -14.34 -6.06
CA ILE A 351 -5.59 -12.96 -5.67
C ILE A 351 -4.93 -12.25 -6.83
N TYR A 352 -3.68 -12.59 -7.17
CA TYR A 352 -2.87 -11.85 -8.14
C TYR A 352 -3.46 -11.88 -9.55
N ALA A 353 -3.50 -10.70 -10.19
CA ALA A 353 -4.05 -10.50 -11.53
C ALA A 353 -5.51 -10.98 -11.69
N THR A 354 -6.26 -11.12 -10.60
CA THR A 354 -7.70 -11.37 -10.67
C THR A 354 -8.49 -10.07 -10.86
N THR A 355 -9.72 -10.20 -11.31
CA THR A 355 -10.71 -9.13 -11.43
C THR A 355 -11.93 -9.45 -10.58
N PRO A 356 -12.75 -8.46 -10.21
CA PRO A 356 -14.07 -8.71 -9.64
C PRO A 356 -14.87 -9.65 -10.53
N TRP A 357 -15.45 -10.68 -9.93
CA TRP A 357 -16.43 -11.51 -10.63
C TRP A 357 -17.80 -10.83 -10.61
N ARG A 358 -18.77 -11.28 -11.42
CA ARG A 358 -20.11 -10.64 -11.47
C ARG A 358 -20.86 -10.65 -10.13
N VAL A 359 -20.49 -11.54 -9.22
CA VAL A 359 -20.96 -11.61 -7.84
C VAL A 359 -19.72 -11.47 -6.96
N GLN A 360 -19.66 -10.49 -6.06
CA GLN A 360 -18.51 -10.30 -5.17
C GLN A 360 -18.55 -11.26 -3.97
N GLN A 361 -19.75 -11.53 -3.46
CA GLN A 361 -19.97 -12.43 -2.33
C GLN A 361 -21.35 -13.08 -2.36
N GLU A 362 -21.48 -14.20 -1.66
CA GLU A 362 -22.75 -14.82 -1.34
C GLU A 362 -22.74 -15.44 0.07
N ASN A 363 -23.92 -15.59 0.66
CA ASN A 363 -24.10 -16.37 1.88
C ASN A 363 -24.50 -17.80 1.51
N ALA A 364 -23.50 -18.64 1.30
CA ALA A 364 -23.70 -20.05 0.97
C ALA A 364 -23.76 -20.92 2.25
N THR A 365 -23.15 -22.11 2.25
CA THR A 365 -22.91 -22.87 3.49
C THR A 365 -22.17 -22.05 4.54
N VAL A 366 -21.27 -21.17 4.09
CA VAL A 366 -20.61 -20.10 4.84
C VAL A 366 -20.51 -18.87 3.93
N PRO A 367 -20.16 -17.68 4.45
CA PRO A 367 -19.86 -16.54 3.59
C PRO A 367 -18.70 -16.86 2.63
N VAL A 368 -18.93 -16.64 1.33
CA VAL A 368 -17.97 -16.87 0.25
C VAL A 368 -17.74 -15.57 -0.51
N TRP A 369 -16.47 -15.30 -0.82
CA TRP A 369 -16.01 -14.20 -1.66
C TRP A 369 -15.54 -14.72 -3.00
N TYR A 370 -15.73 -13.92 -4.05
CA TYR A 370 -15.37 -14.32 -5.40
C TYR A 370 -14.40 -13.37 -6.08
N THR A 371 -13.47 -13.97 -6.80
CA THR A 371 -12.59 -13.30 -7.76
C THR A 371 -12.57 -14.13 -9.05
N SER A 372 -12.12 -13.55 -10.16
CA SER A 372 -12.00 -14.28 -11.42
C SER A 372 -10.70 -13.95 -12.16
N LYS A 373 -10.24 -14.89 -12.98
CA LYS A 373 -9.12 -14.68 -13.91
C LYS A 373 -9.40 -15.38 -15.22
N GLY A 374 -9.64 -14.61 -16.28
CA GLY A 374 -10.14 -15.16 -17.53
C GLY A 374 -11.49 -15.86 -17.31
N THR A 375 -11.56 -17.15 -17.64
CA THR A 375 -12.76 -17.99 -17.46
C THR A 375 -12.77 -18.77 -16.14
N THR A 376 -11.73 -18.63 -15.31
CA THR A 376 -11.66 -19.27 -13.99
C THR A 376 -12.29 -18.37 -12.94
N VAL A 377 -13.11 -18.97 -12.07
CA VAL A 377 -13.73 -18.33 -10.90
C VAL A 377 -13.17 -18.95 -9.63
N TYR A 378 -12.89 -18.11 -8.64
CA TYR A 378 -12.38 -18.52 -7.35
C TYR A 378 -13.39 -18.20 -6.26
N ALA A 379 -13.76 -19.21 -5.47
CA ALA A 379 -14.64 -19.10 -4.32
C ALA A 379 -13.80 -19.22 -3.04
N ILE A 380 -13.64 -18.12 -2.31
CA ILE A 380 -12.78 -18.00 -1.12
C ILE A 380 -13.65 -17.93 0.13
N PHE A 381 -13.38 -18.76 1.14
CA PHE A 381 -14.14 -18.78 2.38
C PHE A 381 -13.23 -18.86 3.61
N HIS A 382 -13.67 -18.22 4.70
CA HIS A 382 -12.88 -18.01 5.95
C HIS A 382 -13.44 -18.75 7.16
N THR A 383 -14.47 -19.58 6.96
CA THR A 383 -15.12 -20.33 8.03
C THR A 383 -15.10 -21.80 7.67
N ARG A 384 -14.51 -22.63 8.54
CA ARG A 384 -14.55 -24.08 8.35
C ARG A 384 -16.01 -24.57 8.42
N PRO A 385 -16.54 -25.19 7.36
CA PRO A 385 -17.91 -25.73 7.37
C PRO A 385 -18.06 -26.83 8.42
N LYS A 386 -19.25 -26.94 9.04
CA LYS A 386 -19.56 -27.99 10.02
C LYS A 386 -19.83 -29.36 9.40
N GLN A 387 -20.10 -29.37 8.09
CA GLN A 387 -20.47 -30.54 7.31
C GLN A 387 -19.61 -30.60 6.05
N TYR A 388 -19.45 -31.79 5.48
CA TYR A 388 -18.64 -31.98 4.26
C TYR A 388 -19.36 -31.53 2.98
N SER A 389 -20.70 -31.42 3.00
CA SER A 389 -21.46 -30.86 1.90
C SER A 389 -21.36 -29.34 1.89
N PHE A 390 -20.91 -28.78 0.78
CA PHE A 390 -20.70 -27.36 0.60
C PHE A 390 -21.44 -26.89 -0.64
N GLU A 391 -22.28 -25.89 -0.47
CA GLU A 391 -23.10 -25.31 -1.53
C GLU A 391 -22.48 -23.99 -1.99
N LEU A 392 -22.57 -23.74 -3.29
CA LEU A 392 -22.32 -22.45 -3.94
C LEU A 392 -23.54 -22.15 -4.81
N PHE A 393 -24.12 -20.95 -4.70
CA PHE A 393 -25.39 -20.66 -5.36
C PHE A 393 -25.23 -19.91 -6.68
N SER A 394 -24.18 -19.09 -6.81
CA SER A 394 -23.98 -18.21 -7.96
C SER A 394 -23.39 -18.86 -9.23
N PRO A 395 -22.47 -19.85 -9.16
CA PRO A 395 -21.84 -20.39 -10.37
C PRO A 395 -22.82 -21.18 -11.24
N VAL A 396 -22.80 -20.98 -12.56
CA VAL A 396 -23.59 -21.79 -13.50
C VAL A 396 -22.68 -22.83 -14.13
N THR A 397 -22.98 -24.11 -13.89
CA THR A 397 -22.11 -25.23 -14.32
C THR A 397 -22.45 -25.73 -15.72
N SER A 398 -21.51 -26.44 -16.33
CA SER A 398 -21.61 -27.09 -17.64
C SER A 398 -20.94 -28.46 -17.61
N ASP A 399 -21.07 -29.23 -18.70
CA ASP A 399 -20.38 -30.53 -18.85
C ASP A 399 -18.85 -30.41 -18.83
N THR A 400 -18.31 -29.19 -18.99
CA THR A 400 -16.88 -28.91 -18.92
C THR A 400 -16.41 -28.40 -17.56
N THR A 401 -17.32 -28.28 -16.58
CA THR A 401 -16.99 -27.73 -15.28
C THR A 401 -16.03 -28.63 -14.51
N VAL A 402 -14.92 -28.05 -14.06
CA VAL A 402 -13.93 -28.71 -13.19
C VAL A 402 -13.79 -27.91 -11.90
N VAL A 403 -13.98 -28.60 -10.77
CA VAL A 403 -13.93 -28.02 -9.43
C VAL A 403 -12.74 -28.60 -8.68
N THR A 404 -11.88 -27.75 -8.13
CA THR A 404 -10.67 -28.16 -7.38
C THR A 404 -10.52 -27.32 -6.12
N LEU A 405 -9.94 -27.89 -5.06
CA LEU A 405 -9.50 -27.12 -3.88
C LEU A 405 -8.05 -26.70 -4.12
N LEU A 406 -7.72 -25.41 -4.00
CA LEU A 406 -6.31 -24.98 -4.14
C LEU A 406 -5.44 -25.64 -3.07
N GLY A 407 -4.28 -26.14 -3.48
CA GLY A 407 -3.38 -26.96 -2.65
C GLY A 407 -3.72 -28.45 -2.62
N SER A 408 -4.80 -28.89 -3.30
CA SER A 408 -5.12 -30.30 -3.52
C SER A 408 -4.96 -30.66 -5.00
N PRO A 409 -4.34 -31.81 -5.33
CA PRO A 409 -4.20 -32.26 -6.71
C PRO A 409 -5.50 -32.84 -7.30
N GLU A 410 -6.40 -33.33 -6.45
CA GLU A 410 -7.59 -34.07 -6.89
C GLU A 410 -8.81 -33.15 -7.13
N PRO A 411 -9.54 -33.34 -8.24
CA PRO A 411 -10.84 -32.72 -8.45
C PRO A 411 -11.86 -33.10 -7.38
N LEU A 412 -12.70 -32.14 -6.99
CA LEU A 412 -13.78 -32.36 -6.04
C LEU A 412 -14.99 -32.98 -6.75
N LYS A 413 -15.68 -33.89 -6.05
CA LYS A 413 -16.99 -34.39 -6.50
C LYS A 413 -18.03 -33.30 -6.29
N TRP A 414 -18.85 -33.06 -7.31
CA TRP A 414 -19.90 -32.05 -7.27
C TRP A 414 -21.12 -32.49 -8.10
N ALA A 415 -22.26 -31.85 -7.86
CA ALA A 415 -23.48 -31.96 -8.65
C ALA A 415 -24.15 -30.58 -8.78
N PRO A 416 -24.85 -30.28 -9.89
CA PRO A 416 -25.63 -29.05 -10.02
C PRO A 416 -26.82 -29.08 -9.05
N LEU A 417 -27.16 -27.92 -8.46
CA LEU A 417 -28.35 -27.80 -7.61
C LEU A 417 -29.63 -27.61 -8.44
N HIS A 418 -29.65 -26.60 -9.33
CA HIS A 418 -30.76 -26.31 -10.26
C HIS A 418 -30.24 -25.63 -11.55
N SER A 419 -30.86 -24.52 -11.99
CA SER A 419 -30.41 -23.69 -13.12
C SER A 419 -29.13 -22.89 -12.83
N SER A 420 -28.79 -22.75 -11.55
CA SER A 420 -27.54 -22.18 -11.05
C SER A 420 -27.15 -22.90 -9.75
N GLY A 421 -25.88 -22.78 -9.39
CA GLY A 421 -25.30 -23.35 -8.20
C GLY A 421 -24.84 -24.79 -8.35
N LEU A 422 -23.98 -25.19 -7.43
CA LEU A 422 -23.47 -26.54 -7.28
C LEU A 422 -23.34 -26.90 -5.81
N ILE A 423 -23.50 -28.18 -5.52
CA ILE A 423 -23.11 -28.80 -4.26
C ILE A 423 -21.86 -29.63 -4.49
N LEU A 424 -20.85 -29.48 -3.63
CA LEU A 424 -19.60 -30.21 -3.68
C LEU A 424 -19.31 -30.90 -2.34
N LEU A 425 -18.58 -32.01 -2.41
CA LEU A 425 -18.10 -32.73 -1.24
C LEU A 425 -16.69 -32.26 -0.91
N LEU A 426 -16.54 -31.52 0.19
CA LEU A 426 -15.24 -31.08 0.67
C LEU A 426 -14.44 -32.26 1.25
N PRO A 427 -13.13 -32.32 1.00
CA PRO A 427 -12.24 -33.21 1.73
C PRO A 427 -12.03 -32.68 3.15
N GLU A 428 -11.24 -33.41 3.95
CA GLU A 428 -10.67 -32.80 5.15
C GLU A 428 -9.84 -31.58 4.75
N LEU A 429 -10.25 -30.41 5.25
CA LEU A 429 -9.60 -29.15 4.88
C LEU A 429 -8.21 -29.07 5.52
N PRO A 430 -7.16 -28.80 4.74
CA PRO A 430 -5.81 -28.67 5.28
C PRO A 430 -5.77 -27.51 6.29
N TYR A 431 -4.88 -27.61 7.28
CA TYR A 431 -4.63 -26.49 8.17
C TYR A 431 -4.09 -25.30 7.36
N THR A 432 -4.63 -24.11 7.63
CA THR A 432 -4.11 -22.85 7.09
C THR A 432 -4.00 -21.86 8.24
N PRO A 433 -2.88 -21.12 8.36
CA PRO A 433 -2.68 -20.16 9.45
C PRO A 433 -3.82 -19.12 9.58
N ALA A 434 -4.51 -18.83 8.48
CA ALA A 434 -5.59 -17.85 8.41
C ALA A 434 -7.00 -18.44 8.52
N GLY A 435 -7.15 -19.77 8.53
CA GLY A 435 -8.47 -20.43 8.48
C GLY A 435 -9.27 -20.12 7.22
N ALA A 436 -8.58 -19.88 6.09
CA ALA A 436 -9.20 -19.56 4.81
C ALA A 436 -8.75 -20.50 3.69
N TRP A 437 -9.67 -20.85 2.79
CA TRP A 437 -9.48 -21.79 1.68
C TRP A 437 -10.14 -21.28 0.40
N THR A 438 -9.68 -21.81 -0.74
CA THR A 438 -10.18 -21.41 -2.06
C THR A 438 -10.58 -22.62 -2.88
N ILE A 439 -11.81 -22.61 -3.40
CA ILE A 439 -12.27 -23.51 -4.46
C ILE A 439 -12.06 -22.82 -5.80
N LYS A 440 -11.37 -23.48 -6.71
CA LYS A 440 -11.18 -23.07 -8.11
C LYS A 440 -12.21 -23.76 -8.99
N LEU A 441 -12.93 -22.96 -9.76
CA LEU A 441 -13.99 -23.36 -10.67
C LEU A 441 -13.57 -22.98 -12.10
N ASN A 442 -13.41 -23.98 -12.97
CA ASN A 442 -13.22 -23.76 -14.41
C ASN A 442 -14.48 -24.16 -15.17
N GLY A 443 -14.76 -23.52 -16.31
CA GLY A 443 -15.90 -23.87 -17.15
C GLY A 443 -17.25 -23.56 -16.48
N VAL A 444 -17.28 -22.54 -15.62
CA VAL A 444 -18.51 -22.00 -15.01
C VAL A 444 -18.82 -20.64 -15.63
N ALA A 445 -20.10 -20.41 -15.94
CA ALA A 445 -20.56 -19.12 -16.41
C ALA A 445 -20.79 -18.18 -15.24
#